data_AF-A0A239J1Y8-F1
#
_entry.id   AF-A0A239J1Y8-F1
#
_cell.length_a   1.000
_cell.length_b   1.000
_cell.length_c   1.000
_cell.angle_alpha   90.00
_cell.angle_beta   90.00
_cell.angle_gamma   90.00
#
_symmetry.space_group_name_H-M   'P 1'
#
loop_
_entity.id
_entity.type
_entity.pdbx_description
1 polymer ?
#
loop_
_entity_poly.entity_id
_entity_poly.type
_entity_poly.pdbx_seq_one_letter_code
_entity_poly.pdbx_strand_id
1 'polypeptide(L)' 'MQTFRQELILREGDRLVLADGTELIVRRIRAGQVSLGVVEQHERAPRHGRLHWPLWPALPRGR' A
#
# COMPACT_ATOMS: atom_id res chain seq x y z
N MET A 1 3.77 -23.70 -17.32
CA MET A 1 4.10 -22.48 -16.55
C MET A 1 5.59 -22.51 -16.29
N GLN A 2 6.36 -21.64 -16.94
CA GLN A 2 7.82 -21.60 -16.77
C GLN A 2 8.13 -20.60 -15.67
N THR A 3 8.71 -21.08 -14.57
CA THR A 3 9.06 -20.23 -13.43
C THR A 3 10.38 -19.52 -13.75
N PHE A 4 10.34 -18.21 -13.98
CA PHE A 4 11.55 -17.41 -14.09
C PHE A 4 12.08 -17.12 -12.70
N ARG A 5 13.32 -17.55 -12.43
CA ARG A 5 14.05 -17.22 -11.21
C ARG A 5 15.14 -16.21 -11.58
N GLN A 6 15.04 -15.02 -10.99
CA GLN A 6 16.08 -14.00 -11.08
C GLN A 6 16.80 -13.91 -9.74
N GLU A 7 18.13 -13.92 -9.78
CA GLU A 7 18.97 -13.77 -8.58
C GLU A 7 19.46 -12.33 -8.52
N LEU A 8 19.16 -11.64 -7.43
CA LEU A 8 19.50 -10.24 -7.20
C LEU A 8 20.32 -10.15 -5.92
N ILE A 9 21.42 -9.41 -5.96
CA ILE A 9 22.26 -9.14 -4.80
C ILE A 9 21.80 -7.80 -4.22
N LEU A 10 21.17 -7.84 -3.06
CA LEU A 10 20.64 -6.65 -2.37
C LEU A 10 21.45 -6.37 -1.10
N ARG A 11 21.69 -5.09 -0.84
CA ARG A 11 22.37 -4.58 0.36
C ARG A 11 21.35 -3.92 1.28
N GLU A 12 21.73 -3.73 2.54
CA GLU A 12 20.91 -2.96 3.48
C GLU A 12 20.70 -1.54 2.95
N GLY A 13 19.45 -1.09 2.92
CA GLY A 13 19.04 0.19 2.35
C GLY A 13 18.62 0.13 0.87
N ASP A 14 18.89 -0.97 0.17
CA ASP A 14 18.48 -1.12 -1.23
C ASP A 14 16.96 -1.18 -1.36
N ARG A 15 16.48 -0.67 -2.50
CA ARG A 15 15.09 -0.69 -2.90
C ARG A 15 14.96 -1.39 -4.24
N LEU A 16 14.08 -2.38 -4.30
CA LEU A 16 13.70 -3.06 -5.52
C LEU A 16 12.27 -2.65 -5.88
N VAL A 17 12.08 -2.10 -7.07
CA VAL A 17 10.75 -1.76 -7.59
C VAL A 17 10.31 -2.86 -8.55
N LEU A 18 9.19 -3.48 -8.23
CA LEU A 18 8.55 -4.48 -9.08
C LEU A 18 7.74 -3.79 -10.19
N ALA A 19 7.45 -4.53 -11.26
CA ALA A 19 6.76 -3.98 -12.43
C ALA A 19 5.32 -3.50 -12.14
N ASP A 20 4.71 -4.00 -11.06
CA ASP A 20 3.39 -3.59 -10.56
C ASP A 20 3.44 -2.30 -9.71
N GLY A 21 4.63 -1.72 -9.50
CA GLY A 21 4.83 -0.55 -8.65
C GLY A 21 5.02 -0.88 -7.16
N THR A 22 5.05 -2.16 -6.79
CA THR A 22 5.37 -2.58 -5.41
C THR A 22 6.86 -2.36 -5.12
N GLU A 23 7.16 -1.74 -3.98
CA GLU A 23 8.52 -1.48 -3.54
C GLU A 23 8.93 -2.44 -2.41
N LEU A 24 10.05 -3.12 -2.60
CA LEU A 24 10.70 -3.98 -1.61
C LEU A 24 11.93 -3.25 -1.06
N ILE A 25 11.98 -3.06 0.26
CA ILE A 25 13.05 -2.34 0.93
C ILE A 25 13.79 -3.28 1.86
N VAL A 26 15.11 -3.42 1.67
CA VAL A 26 15.94 -4.19 2.59
C VAL A 26 16.26 -3.33 3.80
N ARG A 27 15.58 -3.58 4.93
CA ARG A 27 15.70 -2.75 6.13
C ARG A 27 16.92 -3.12 6.98
N ARG A 28 17.20 -4.41 7.10
CA ARG A 28 18.33 -4.89 7.90
C ARG A 28 18.84 -6.24 7.43
N ILE A 29 20.15 -6.43 7.39
CA ILE A 29 20.78 -7.75 7.23
C ILE A 29 21.71 -8.00 8.42
N ARG A 30 21.39 -9.00 9.26
CA ARG A 30 22.26 -9.40 10.37
C ARG A 30 22.19 -10.91 10.60
N ALA A 31 23.37 -11.53 10.75
CA ALA A 31 23.51 -12.95 11.09
C ALA A 31 22.67 -13.90 10.21
N GLY A 32 22.61 -13.64 8.90
CA GLY A 32 21.81 -14.43 7.96
C GLY A 32 20.30 -14.16 8.01
N GLN A 33 19.82 -13.30 8.91
CA GLN A 33 18.44 -12.81 8.91
C GLN A 33 18.33 -11.53 8.09
N VAL A 34 17.26 -11.46 7.29
CA VAL A 34 16.94 -10.30 6.46
C VAL A 34 15.57 -9.77 6.85
N SER A 35 15.50 -8.49 7.20
CA SER A 35 14.24 -7.77 7.41
C SER A 35 13.86 -7.04 6.12
N LEU A 36 12.76 -7.47 5.50
CA LEU A 36 12.21 -6.88 4.29
C LEU A 36 10.97 -6.05 4.63
N GLY A 37 10.88 -4.84 4.09
CA GLY A 37 9.65 -4.05 4.07
C GLY A 37 9.02 -4.16 2.69
N VAL A 38 7.72 -4.45 2.63
CA VAL A 38 6.92 -4.38 1.41
C VAL A 38 6.08 -3.11 1.49
N VAL A 39 6.19 -2.26 0.47
CA VAL A 39 5.36 -1.08 0.30
C VAL A 39 4.60 -1.24 -1.01
N GLU A 40 3.36 -1.67 -0.90
CA GLU A 40 2.46 -1.74 -2.06
C GLU A 40 1.99 -0.32 -2.36
N GLN A 41 2.26 0.17 -3.58
CA GLN A 41 1.56 1.33 -4.09
C GLN A 41 0.16 0.88 -4.49
N HIS A 42 -0.72 0.70 -3.50
CA HIS A 42 -2.14 0.69 -3.77
C HIS A 42 -2.48 2.02 -4.45
N GLU A 43 -2.98 1.96 -5.69
CA GLU A 43 -3.77 3.04 -6.27
C GLU A 43 -4.66 3.57 -5.15
N ARG A 44 -4.49 4.86 -4.82
CA ARG A 44 -5.29 5.55 -3.81
C ARG A 44 -6.72 5.07 -3.98
N ALA A 45 -7.18 4.23 -3.05
CA ALA A 45 -8.56 3.82 -3.03
C ALA A 45 -9.35 5.14 -3.14
N PRO A 46 -10.24 5.29 -4.14
CA PRO A 46 -11.00 6.52 -4.29
C PRO A 46 -11.58 6.78 -2.91
N ARG A 47 -11.22 7.93 -2.32
CA ARG A 47 -11.74 8.36 -1.02
C ARG A 47 -13.22 8.08 -1.09
N HIS A 48 -13.68 7.09 -0.34
CA HIS A 48 -15.10 6.78 -0.25
C HIS A 48 -15.66 8.06 0.34
N GLY A 49 -16.19 8.91 -0.54
CA GLY A 49 -16.78 10.18 -0.17
C GLY A 49 -17.76 9.79 0.91
N ARG A 50 -17.58 10.36 2.11
CA ARG A 50 -18.54 10.17 3.20
C ARG A 50 -19.89 10.47 2.57
N LEU A 51 -20.64 9.40 2.33
CA LEU A 51 -22.02 9.44 1.90
C LEU A 51 -22.68 10.34 2.94
N HIS A 52 -23.07 11.55 2.54
CA HIS A 52 -23.82 12.45 3.40
C HIS A 52 -25.18 11.77 3.59
N TRP A 53 -25.39 11.15 4.75
CA TRP A 53 -26.66 10.51 5.07
C TRP A 53 -27.03 10.79 6.53
N PRO A 54 -28.30 11.10 6.86
CA PRO A 54 -29.37 11.64 6.03
C PRO A 54 -29.86 13.03 6.49
N LEU A 55 -30.40 13.78 5.52
CA LEU A 55 -31.61 14.59 5.57
C LEU A 55 -32.24 14.77 6.97
N TRP A 56 -32.01 15.94 7.58
CA TRP A 56 -32.85 16.43 8.68
C TRP A 56 -34.26 16.72 8.11
N PRO A 57 -35.36 16.22 8.70
CA PRO A 57 -36.67 16.69 8.31
C PRO A 57 -36.80 18.13 8.80
N ALA A 58 -37.10 19.04 7.87
CA ALA A 58 -37.54 20.38 8.20
C ALA A 58 -38.81 20.25 9.07
N LEU A 59 -38.69 20.57 10.36
CA LEU A 59 -39.86 20.75 11.21
C LEU A 59 -40.70 21.90 10.63
N PRO A 60 -42.02 21.72 10.43
CA PRO A 60 -42.87 22.82 10.02
C PRO A 60 -42.92 23.81 11.18
N ARG A 61 -42.36 24.99 10.94
CA ARG A 61 -42.43 26.11 11.88
C ARG A 61 -43.89 26.58 11.88
N GLY A 62 -44.67 26.09 12.84
CA GLY A 62 -45.98 26.63 13.13
C GLY A 62 -45.84 28.06 13.64
N ARG A 63 -46.46 29.00 12.93
CA ARG A 63 -47.04 30.21 13.49
C ARG A 63 -48.13 30.72 12.55
#